data_AF-A0A644W121-F1
#
_entry.id   AF-A0A644W121-F1
#
_cell.length_a   1.000
_cell.length_b   1.000
_cell.length_c   1.000
_cell.angle_alpha   90.00
_cell.angle_beta   90.00
_cell.angle_gamma   90.00
#
_symmetry.space_group_name_H-M   'P 1'
#
loop_
_entity.id
_entity.type
_entity.pdbx_description
1 polymer ?
#
loop_
_entity_poly.entity_id
_entity_poly.type
_entity_poly.pdbx_seq_one_letter_code
_entity_poly.pdbx_strand_id
1 'polypeptide(L)'
;MIDVLKNTCFFKGISNNEIEEILKSEVYLLKAYKKGEVIANQGEKCNSLSVIVEGKAVIQTIYENGKVLTLATFDVSDVFAEALLFSKAREYPATVMAIEDCKVLSFPKKSVLGIIQKNTQFTENILELLSQKIVILNKKINLIELDSIRRKICKVLLDNYKRNNTFSFKISSKKDFAEELGIPRPSLSRELIKMKDMGLIDFNLKEIKIIDLESLEDEFFM
;
A
#
# COMPACT_ATOMS: atom_id res chain seq x y z
N MET A 1 -5.90 20.40 12.33
CA MET A 1 -5.94 20.21 10.86
C MET A 1 -4.56 20.33 10.24
N ILE A 2 -3.82 21.42 10.46
CA ILE A 2 -2.43 21.58 9.96
C ILE A 2 -1.52 20.45 10.43
N ASP A 3 -1.56 20.08 11.72
CA ASP A 3 -0.74 19.00 12.26
C ASP A 3 -1.04 17.65 11.58
N VAL A 4 -2.30 17.38 11.25
CA VAL A 4 -2.71 16.18 10.53
C VAL A 4 -2.15 16.21 9.10
N LEU A 5 -2.32 17.34 8.41
CA LEU A 5 -1.80 17.49 7.05
C LEU A 5 -0.29 17.27 6.99
N LYS A 6 0.46 17.85 7.93
CA LYS A 6 1.93 17.73 8.01
C LYS A 6 2.42 16.28 8.15
N ASN A 7 1.60 15.42 8.74
CA ASN A 7 1.88 13.99 8.88
C ASN A 7 1.48 13.16 7.66
N THR A 8 0.77 13.74 6.70
CA THR A 8 0.47 13.06 5.43
C THR A 8 1.73 12.94 4.58
N CYS A 9 1.71 11.99 3.64
CA CYS A 9 2.78 11.87 2.65
C CYS A 9 2.93 13.11 1.74
N PHE A 10 1.91 13.95 1.57
CA PHE A 10 1.95 15.09 0.65
C PHE A 10 2.48 16.39 1.23
N PHE A 11 2.24 16.65 2.51
CA PHE A 11 2.70 17.88 3.16
C PHE A 11 3.94 17.64 4.04
N LYS A 12 4.57 16.47 3.92
CA LYS A 12 5.84 16.18 4.58
C LYS A 12 6.89 17.20 4.16
N GLY A 13 7.54 17.82 5.15
CA GLY A 13 8.58 18.84 4.91
C GLY A 13 8.05 20.23 4.51
N ILE A 14 6.74 20.42 4.37
CA ILE A 14 6.13 21.74 4.13
C ILE A 14 5.94 22.45 5.47
N SER A 15 6.28 23.74 5.52
CA SER A 15 6.16 24.53 6.74
C SER A 15 4.69 24.82 7.10
N ASN A 16 4.40 25.07 8.38
CA ASN A 16 3.03 25.38 8.81
C ASN A 16 2.46 26.61 8.09
N ASN A 17 3.29 27.63 7.85
CA ASN A 17 2.89 28.84 7.13
C ASN A 17 2.48 28.55 5.69
N GLU A 18 3.25 27.72 4.97
CA GLU A 18 2.90 27.32 3.60
C GLU A 18 1.63 26.45 3.56
N ILE A 19 1.44 25.55 4.54
CA ILE A 19 0.20 24.77 4.64
C ILE A 19 -1.01 25.71 4.86
N GLU A 20 -0.86 26.73 5.71
CA GLU A 20 -1.90 27.74 5.89
C GLU A 20 -2.19 28.53 4.62
N GLU A 21 -1.17 28.94 3.88
CA GLU A 21 -1.34 29.64 2.61
C GLU A 21 -2.04 28.77 1.56
N ILE A 22 -1.70 27.48 1.49
CA ILE A 22 -2.40 26.51 0.63
C ILE A 22 -3.88 26.43 1.03
N LEU A 23 -4.17 26.27 2.33
CA LEU A 23 -5.55 26.19 2.82
C LEU A 23 -6.34 27.49 2.61
N LYS A 24 -5.69 28.66 2.62
CA LYS A 24 -6.33 29.95 2.36
C LYS A 24 -6.56 30.20 0.86
N SER A 25 -5.67 29.69 0.01
CA SER A 25 -5.67 29.99 -1.43
C SER A 25 -6.38 28.96 -2.29
N GLU A 26 -6.62 27.75 -1.77
CA GLU A 26 -7.21 26.65 -2.52
C GLU A 26 -8.53 26.18 -1.92
N VAL A 27 -9.44 25.73 -2.78
CA VAL A 27 -10.74 25.19 -2.36
C VAL A 27 -10.56 23.80 -1.77
N TYR A 28 -11.20 23.55 -0.63
CA TYR A 28 -11.31 22.22 -0.04
C TYR A 28 -12.71 22.02 0.55
N LEU A 29 -13.10 20.76 0.73
CA LEU A 29 -14.34 20.37 1.40
C LEU A 29 -13.99 19.56 2.63
N LEU A 30 -14.49 19.97 3.79
CA LEU A 30 -14.41 19.17 5.02
C LEU A 30 -15.80 18.59 5.31
N LYS A 31 -15.93 17.27 5.27
CA LYS A 31 -17.21 16.58 5.53
C LYS A 31 -17.05 15.55 6.65
N ALA A 32 -18.01 15.55 7.56
CA ALA A 32 -18.12 14.54 8.61
C ALA A 32 -18.98 13.37 8.13
N TYR A 33 -18.62 12.18 8.57
CA TYR A 33 -19.32 10.93 8.32
C TYR A 33 -19.49 10.16 9.63
N LYS A 34 -20.65 9.55 9.82
CA LYS A 34 -20.92 8.64 10.94
C LYS A 34 -20.42 7.25 10.62
N LYS A 35 -20.13 6.46 11.67
CA LYS A 35 -19.80 5.04 11.51
C LYS A 35 -20.84 4.34 10.63
N GLY A 36 -20.36 3.66 9.59
CA GLY A 36 -21.18 2.95 8.61
C GLY A 36 -21.61 3.78 7.40
N GLU A 37 -21.37 5.08 7.39
CA GLU A 37 -21.68 5.92 6.23
C GLU A 37 -20.68 5.72 5.08
N VAL A 38 -21.20 5.76 3.87
CA VAL A 38 -20.40 5.66 2.64
C VAL A 38 -19.79 7.02 2.32
N ILE A 39 -18.48 7.02 2.13
CA ILE A 39 -17.68 8.19 1.72
C ILE A 39 -17.66 8.29 0.19
N ALA A 40 -17.52 7.17 -0.50
CA ALA A 40 -17.58 7.07 -1.97
C ALA A 40 -18.01 5.66 -2.39
N ASN A 41 -18.83 5.56 -3.44
CA ASN A 41 -19.28 4.27 -3.95
C ASN A 41 -18.33 3.68 -4.99
N GLN A 42 -18.27 2.34 -5.08
CA GLN A 42 -17.65 1.68 -6.22
C GLN A 42 -18.26 2.18 -7.54
N GLY A 43 -17.41 2.50 -8.53
CA GLY A 43 -17.81 3.06 -9.82
C GLY A 43 -18.14 4.55 -9.79
N GLU A 44 -18.17 5.19 -8.61
CA GLU A 44 -18.37 6.64 -8.52
C GLU A 44 -17.15 7.39 -9.08
N LYS A 45 -17.40 8.52 -9.74
CA LYS A 45 -16.32 9.37 -10.27
C LYS A 45 -15.56 10.08 -9.16
N CYS A 46 -14.27 9.79 -9.06
CA CYS A 46 -13.31 10.45 -8.21
C CYS A 46 -12.91 11.83 -8.78
N ASN A 47 -13.36 12.90 -8.12
CA ASN A 47 -13.06 14.28 -8.50
C ASN A 47 -12.16 15.03 -7.50
N SER A 48 -11.82 14.39 -6.40
CA SER A 48 -11.02 14.96 -5.32
C SER A 48 -10.05 13.95 -4.75
N LEU A 49 -8.93 14.46 -4.25
CA LEU A 49 -8.00 13.75 -3.39
C LEU A 49 -8.42 13.99 -1.95
N SER A 50 -8.39 12.95 -1.12
CA SER A 50 -8.98 13.00 0.21
C SER A 50 -8.02 12.56 1.30
N VAL A 51 -8.15 13.18 2.47
CA VAL A 51 -7.34 12.94 3.66
C VAL A 51 -8.27 12.66 4.85
N ILE A 52 -7.98 11.61 5.61
CA ILE A 52 -8.67 11.37 6.89
C ILE A 52 -8.09 12.32 7.93
N VAL A 53 -8.89 13.28 8.39
CA VAL A 53 -8.45 14.24 9.42
C VAL A 53 -8.87 13.85 10.84
N GLU A 54 -9.84 12.95 10.96
CA GLU A 54 -10.31 12.36 12.22
C GLU A 54 -10.97 11.02 11.93
N GLY A 55 -10.87 10.06 12.84
CA GLY A 55 -11.50 8.73 12.73
C GLY A 55 -10.76 7.78 11.78
N LYS A 56 -11.50 6.79 11.27
CA LYS A 56 -10.98 5.74 10.39
C LYS A 56 -11.95 5.38 9.27
N ALA A 57 -11.40 4.98 8.13
CA ALA A 57 -12.18 4.51 6.99
C ALA A 57 -11.60 3.21 6.41
N VAL A 58 -12.38 2.53 5.59
CA VAL A 58 -11.98 1.31 4.89
C VAL A 58 -12.41 1.40 3.43
N ILE A 59 -11.59 0.86 2.52
CA ILE A 59 -12.00 0.59 1.14
C ILE A 59 -12.21 -0.92 0.97
N GLN A 60 -13.40 -1.31 0.52
CA GLN A 60 -13.80 -2.71 0.47
C GLN A 60 -14.79 -3.00 -0.68
N THR A 61 -14.68 -4.20 -1.24
CA THR A 61 -15.67 -4.74 -2.18
C THR A 61 -16.65 -5.63 -1.42
N ILE A 62 -17.94 -5.39 -1.62
CA ILE A 62 -19.01 -6.23 -1.08
C ILE A 62 -19.54 -7.08 -2.23
N TYR A 63 -19.40 -8.39 -2.14
CA TYR A 63 -19.89 -9.32 -3.15
C TYR A 63 -21.39 -9.63 -2.93
N GLU A 64 -22.07 -10.09 -3.99
CA GLU A 64 -23.50 -10.42 -3.95
C GLU A 64 -23.88 -11.46 -2.88
N ASN A 65 -22.94 -12.33 -2.52
CA ASN A 65 -23.09 -13.33 -1.46
C ASN A 65 -22.85 -12.77 -0.04
N GLY A 66 -22.70 -11.45 0.11
CA GLY A 66 -22.46 -10.77 1.37
C GLY A 66 -21.01 -10.87 1.89
N LYS A 67 -20.11 -11.56 1.20
CA LYS A 67 -18.68 -11.56 1.57
C LYS A 67 -18.08 -10.18 1.33
N VAL A 68 -17.21 -9.76 2.24
CA VAL A 68 -16.51 -8.47 2.17
C VAL A 68 -15.03 -8.74 1.95
N LEU A 69 -14.45 -8.11 0.93
CA LEU A 69 -13.01 -8.05 0.70
C LEU A 69 -12.52 -6.65 1.01
N THR A 70 -11.83 -6.50 2.13
CA THR A 70 -11.13 -5.26 2.50
C THR A 70 -9.85 -5.13 1.67
N LEU A 71 -9.73 -4.02 0.93
CA LEU A 71 -8.54 -3.72 0.12
C LEU A 71 -7.49 -2.95 0.92
N ALA A 72 -7.94 -1.99 1.75
CA ALA A 72 -7.08 -1.21 2.65
C ALA A 72 -7.91 -0.55 3.75
N THR A 73 -7.24 -0.20 4.86
CA THR A 73 -7.78 0.65 5.93
C THR A 73 -7.04 1.99 5.88
N PHE A 74 -7.73 3.07 6.24
CA PHE A 74 -7.19 4.42 6.31
C PHE A 74 -7.32 4.97 7.72
N ASP A 75 -6.19 5.35 8.31
CA ASP A 75 -6.06 6.01 9.59
C ASP A 75 -5.91 7.54 9.44
N VAL A 76 -5.89 8.27 10.54
CA VAL A 76 -5.67 9.73 10.53
C VAL A 76 -4.34 10.07 9.84
N SER A 77 -4.38 11.06 8.95
CA SER A 77 -3.28 11.48 8.06
C SER A 77 -3.06 10.57 6.85
N ASP A 78 -3.83 9.48 6.69
CA ASP A 78 -3.82 8.73 5.44
C ASP A 78 -4.53 9.50 4.33
N VAL A 79 -3.98 9.31 3.14
CA VAL A 79 -4.48 9.83 1.88
C VAL A 79 -5.10 8.69 1.09
N PHE A 80 -6.22 8.98 0.42
CA PHE A 80 -6.74 8.12 -0.63
C PHE A 80 -7.21 8.90 -1.86
N ALA A 81 -7.51 8.14 -2.92
CA ALA A 81 -7.97 8.63 -4.22
C ALA A 81 -6.93 9.43 -5.04
N GLU A 82 -5.68 9.52 -4.59
CA GLU A 82 -4.61 10.24 -5.28
C GLU A 82 -4.26 9.64 -6.65
N ALA A 83 -4.16 8.31 -6.73
CA ALA A 83 -3.94 7.62 -8.00
C ALA A 83 -5.17 7.77 -8.93
N LEU A 84 -6.37 7.78 -8.37
CA LEU A 84 -7.63 7.87 -9.12
C LEU A 84 -7.82 9.25 -9.73
N LEU A 85 -7.50 10.33 -8.99
CA LEU A 85 -7.66 11.72 -9.39
C LEU A 85 -6.96 12.05 -10.71
N PHE A 86 -5.77 11.48 -10.92
CA PHE A 86 -4.94 11.70 -12.11
C PHE A 86 -5.10 10.61 -13.18
N SER A 87 -5.72 9.48 -12.85
CA SER A 87 -6.04 8.44 -13.83
C SER A 87 -7.04 8.92 -14.90
N LYS A 88 -7.09 8.20 -16.04
CA LYS A 88 -8.14 8.41 -17.06
C LYS A 88 -9.49 7.84 -16.63
N ALA A 89 -9.48 6.70 -15.94
CA ALA A 89 -10.71 6.03 -15.48
C ALA A 89 -11.45 6.87 -14.43
N ARG A 90 -10.73 7.43 -13.45
CA ARG A 90 -11.26 8.28 -12.37
C ARG A 90 -12.46 7.66 -11.64
N GLU A 91 -12.51 6.35 -11.51
CA GLU A 91 -13.59 5.66 -10.82
C GLU A 91 -13.05 4.94 -9.58
N TYR A 92 -13.82 4.97 -8.49
CA TYR A 92 -13.47 4.21 -7.30
C TYR A 92 -13.56 2.70 -7.59
N PRO A 93 -12.48 1.93 -7.38
CA PRO A 93 -12.48 0.50 -7.69
C PRO A 93 -13.32 -0.32 -6.70
N ALA A 94 -13.62 0.26 -5.53
CA ALA A 94 -14.38 -0.33 -4.44
C ALA A 94 -14.97 0.78 -3.56
N THR A 95 -15.94 0.43 -2.71
CA THR A 95 -16.63 1.38 -1.85
C THR A 95 -15.75 1.79 -0.67
N VAL A 96 -15.69 3.10 -0.40
CA VAL A 96 -15.03 3.66 0.78
C VAL A 96 -16.08 3.99 1.84
N MET A 97 -15.88 3.52 3.07
CA MET A 97 -16.84 3.65 4.16
C MET A 97 -16.15 4.03 5.47
N ALA A 98 -16.84 4.81 6.29
CA ALA A 98 -16.41 5.14 7.64
C ALA A 98 -16.60 3.93 8.58
N ILE A 99 -15.54 3.47 9.25
CA ILE A 99 -15.63 2.38 10.25
C ILE A 99 -15.75 2.90 11.69
N GLU A 100 -15.48 4.18 11.87
CA GLU A 100 -15.70 4.99 13.06
C GLU A 100 -16.23 6.36 12.58
N ASP A 101 -16.78 7.18 13.48
CA ASP A 101 -17.09 8.58 13.14
C ASP A 101 -15.82 9.25 12.62
N CYS A 102 -15.87 9.80 11.40
CA CYS A 102 -14.70 10.31 10.72
C CYS A 102 -14.95 11.67 10.06
N LYS A 103 -13.88 12.42 9.86
CA LYS A 103 -13.88 13.66 9.08
C LYS A 103 -12.91 13.51 7.93
N VAL A 104 -13.38 13.83 6.73
CA VAL A 104 -12.60 13.74 5.50
C VAL A 104 -12.44 15.13 4.92
N LEU A 105 -11.18 15.49 4.67
CA LEU A 105 -10.80 16.70 3.95
C LEU A 105 -10.52 16.33 2.50
N SER A 106 -11.25 16.94 1.57
CA SER A 106 -11.15 16.65 0.14
C SER A 106 -10.74 17.89 -0.66
N PHE A 107 -9.69 17.75 -1.46
CA PHE A 107 -9.22 18.76 -2.40
C PHE A 107 -9.68 18.40 -3.81
N PRO A 108 -10.50 19.23 -4.49
CA PRO A 108 -10.86 19.02 -5.88
C PRO A 108 -9.62 19.00 -6.78
N LYS A 109 -9.69 18.29 -7.91
CA LYS A 109 -8.57 18.18 -8.87
C LYS A 109 -7.91 19.52 -9.21
N LYS A 110 -8.72 20.55 -9.44
CA LYS A 110 -8.24 21.90 -9.79
C LYS A 110 -7.36 22.48 -8.69
N SER A 111 -7.75 22.28 -7.43
CA SER A 111 -7.00 22.76 -6.28
C SER A 111 -5.69 22.00 -6.11
N VAL A 112 -5.71 20.67 -6.26
CA VAL A 112 -4.47 19.88 -6.23
C VAL A 112 -3.49 20.34 -7.32
N LEU A 113 -3.98 20.61 -8.53
CA LEU A 113 -3.16 21.16 -9.61
C LEU A 113 -2.62 22.56 -9.29
N GLY A 114 -3.41 23.42 -8.63
CA GLY A 114 -2.97 24.72 -8.15
C GLY A 114 -1.83 24.62 -7.14
N ILE A 115 -1.93 23.68 -6.19
CA ILE A 115 -0.87 23.41 -5.21
C ILE A 115 0.40 22.91 -5.91
N ILE A 116 0.28 21.95 -6.82
CA ILE A 116 1.41 21.41 -7.60
C ILE A 116 2.16 22.53 -8.33
N GLN A 117 1.45 23.49 -8.91
CA GLN A 117 2.07 24.60 -9.65
C GLN A 117 2.81 25.60 -8.76
N LYS A 118 2.42 25.73 -7.48
CA LYS A 118 2.93 26.76 -6.58
C LYS A 118 3.92 26.23 -5.54
N ASN A 119 3.86 24.95 -5.20
CA ASN A 119 4.67 24.35 -4.14
C ASN A 119 5.48 23.16 -4.68
N THR A 120 6.78 23.37 -4.85
CA THR A 120 7.70 22.35 -5.37
C THR A 120 7.80 21.14 -4.44
N GLN A 121 7.85 21.34 -3.12
CA GLN A 121 7.94 20.24 -2.15
C GLN A 121 6.72 19.32 -2.21
N PHE A 122 5.52 19.88 -2.32
CA PHE A 122 4.29 19.10 -2.50
C PHE A 122 4.32 18.27 -3.79
N THR A 123 4.84 18.85 -4.86
CA THR A 123 5.01 18.16 -6.15
C THR A 123 6.00 17.01 -6.04
N GLU A 124 7.17 17.23 -5.43
CA GLU A 124 8.16 16.18 -5.18
C GLU A 124 7.58 15.05 -4.34
N ASN A 125 6.85 15.37 -3.27
CA ASN A 125 6.21 14.39 -2.40
C ASN A 125 5.20 13.50 -3.15
N ILE A 126 4.40 14.08 -4.06
CA ILE A 126 3.48 13.31 -4.92
C ILE A 126 4.26 12.40 -5.87
N LEU A 127 5.29 12.92 -6.52
CA LEU A 127 6.11 12.15 -7.46
C LEU A 127 6.84 11.00 -6.76
N GLU A 128 7.37 11.24 -5.56
CA GLU A 128 8.01 10.22 -4.73
C GLU A 128 6.99 9.13 -4.36
N LEU A 129 5.81 9.50 -3.87
CA LEU A 129 4.76 8.55 -3.51
C LEU A 129 4.37 7.66 -4.70
N LEU A 130 4.11 8.25 -5.86
CA LEU A 130 3.75 7.51 -7.07
C LEU A 130 4.89 6.60 -7.53
N SER A 131 6.13 7.09 -7.48
CA SER A 131 7.32 6.32 -7.84
C SER A 131 7.52 5.11 -6.93
N GLN A 132 7.39 5.30 -5.61
CA GLN A 132 7.45 4.20 -4.63
C GLN A 132 6.36 3.16 -4.89
N LYS A 133 5.12 3.60 -5.19
CA LYS A 133 4.02 2.68 -5.55
C LYS A 133 4.34 1.88 -6.81
N ILE A 134 4.89 2.50 -7.85
CA ILE A 134 5.30 1.80 -9.08
C ILE A 134 6.39 0.77 -8.78
N VAL A 135 7.40 1.12 -7.99
CA VAL A 135 8.48 0.18 -7.60
C VAL A 135 7.92 -1.02 -6.85
N ILE A 136 6.99 -0.81 -5.91
CA ILE A 136 6.33 -1.89 -5.16
C ILE A 136 5.47 -2.75 -6.09
N LEU A 137 4.70 -2.15 -7.00
CA LEU A 137 3.87 -2.88 -7.96
C LEU A 137 4.72 -3.75 -8.89
N ASN A 138 5.82 -3.21 -9.42
CA ASN A 138 6.74 -3.99 -10.27
C ASN A 138 7.37 -5.16 -9.52
N LYS A 139 7.74 -4.98 -8.25
CA LYS A 139 8.21 -6.10 -7.40
C LYS A 139 7.14 -7.18 -7.25
N LYS A 140 5.87 -6.80 -7.06
CA LYS A 140 4.76 -7.74 -6.96
C LYS A 140 4.49 -8.47 -8.29
N ILE A 141 4.56 -7.78 -9.42
CA ILE A 141 4.40 -8.39 -10.76
C ILE A 141 5.48 -9.44 -11.00
N ASN A 142 6.76 -9.13 -10.71
CA ASN A 142 7.86 -10.08 -10.83
C ASN A 142 7.67 -11.33 -9.96
N LEU A 143 6.92 -11.24 -8.85
CA LEU A 143 6.56 -12.39 -8.03
C LEU A 143 5.34 -13.14 -8.56
N ILE A 144 4.46 -12.52 -9.35
CA ILE A 144 3.30 -13.16 -9.97
C ILE A 144 3.71 -14.00 -11.18
N GLU A 145 4.71 -13.57 -11.95
CA GLU A 145 5.27 -14.32 -13.10
C GLU A 145 5.94 -15.64 -12.70
N LEU A 146 6.20 -15.85 -11.41
CA LEU A 146 6.73 -17.10 -10.90
C LEU A 146 5.56 -18.05 -10.62
N ASP A 147 5.40 -19.04 -11.50
CA ASP A 147 4.28 -20.00 -11.50
C ASP A 147 4.18 -20.85 -10.22
N SER A 148 5.27 -20.97 -9.45
CA SER A 148 5.32 -21.79 -8.23
C SER A 148 5.60 -20.96 -6.97
N ILE A 149 4.92 -21.33 -5.87
CA ILE A 149 5.18 -20.78 -4.53
C ILE A 149 6.66 -20.90 -4.18
N ARG A 150 7.28 -22.02 -4.56
CA ARG A 150 8.71 -22.28 -4.34
C ARG A 150 9.59 -21.25 -5.02
N ARG A 151 9.38 -21.00 -6.31
CA ARG A 151 10.16 -20.01 -7.07
C ARG A 151 10.01 -18.61 -6.48
N LYS A 152 8.83 -18.24 -5.99
CA LYS A 152 8.61 -16.97 -5.26
C LYS A 152 9.45 -16.89 -3.99
N ILE A 153 9.51 -17.96 -3.20
CA ILE A 153 10.35 -18.03 -2.00
C ILE A 153 11.83 -17.94 -2.38
N CYS A 154 12.30 -18.75 -3.33
CA CYS A 154 13.69 -18.72 -3.79
C CYS A 154 14.08 -17.31 -4.27
N LYS A 155 13.22 -16.64 -5.04
CA LYS A 155 13.46 -15.28 -5.53
C LYS A 155 13.75 -14.30 -4.40
N VAL A 156 12.90 -14.28 -3.36
CA VAL A 156 13.08 -13.35 -2.23
C VAL A 156 14.36 -13.65 -1.45
N LEU A 157 14.66 -14.93 -1.21
CA LEU A 157 15.86 -15.34 -0.48
C LEU A 157 17.14 -15.02 -1.27
N LEU A 158 17.17 -15.33 -2.57
CA LEU A 158 18.30 -15.04 -3.45
C LEU A 158 18.51 -13.53 -3.65
N ASP A 159 17.44 -12.75 -3.78
CA ASP A 159 17.54 -11.29 -3.85
C ASP A 159 18.05 -10.68 -2.54
N ASN A 160 17.67 -11.25 -1.39
CA ASN A 160 18.20 -10.82 -0.09
C ASN A 160 19.69 -11.14 0.04
N TYR A 161 20.09 -12.36 -0.34
CA TYR A 161 21.48 -12.78 -0.36
C TYR A 161 22.33 -11.87 -1.26
N LYS A 162 21.88 -11.59 -2.49
CA LYS A 162 22.59 -10.71 -3.43
C LYS A 162 22.75 -9.27 -2.92
N ARG A 163 21.79 -8.74 -2.16
CA ARG A 163 21.84 -7.36 -1.64
C ARG A 163 22.68 -7.23 -0.37
N ASN A 164 22.58 -8.21 0.53
CA ASN A 164 23.10 -8.10 1.89
C ASN A 164 24.26 -9.05 2.19
N ASN A 165 24.60 -9.93 1.24
CA ASN A 165 25.60 -10.99 1.39
C ASN A 165 25.38 -11.85 2.64
N THR A 166 24.11 -12.20 2.90
CA THR A 166 23.71 -12.96 4.09
C THR A 166 22.77 -14.10 3.72
N PHE A 167 22.99 -15.25 4.35
CA PHE A 167 22.13 -16.42 4.21
C PHE A 167 20.88 -16.34 5.11
N SER A 168 20.73 -15.26 5.88
CA SER A 168 19.64 -15.06 6.83
C SER A 168 18.65 -14.00 6.33
N PHE A 169 17.41 -14.43 6.10
CA PHE A 169 16.30 -13.55 5.78
C PHE A 169 15.36 -13.39 6.98
N LYS A 170 15.33 -12.18 7.55
CA LYS A 170 14.45 -11.85 8.68
C LYS A 170 13.02 -11.58 8.19
N ILE A 171 12.05 -12.20 8.84
CA ILE A 171 10.62 -11.98 8.61
C ILE A 171 9.95 -11.49 9.90
N SER A 172 9.06 -10.51 9.79
CA SER A 172 8.26 -10.03 10.93
C SER A 172 7.28 -11.11 11.40
N SER A 173 6.63 -11.77 10.45
CA SER A 173 5.81 -12.95 10.69
C SER A 173 5.61 -13.75 9.39
N LYS A 174 5.20 -15.02 9.51
CA LYS A 174 4.75 -15.82 8.35
C LYS A 174 3.51 -15.25 7.66
N LYS A 175 2.73 -14.40 8.35
CA LYS A 175 1.55 -13.75 7.76
C LYS A 175 2.02 -12.65 6.80
N ASP A 176 2.89 -11.79 7.27
CA ASP A 176 3.43 -10.67 6.48
C ASP A 176 4.21 -11.18 5.27
N PHE A 177 5.00 -12.25 5.46
CA PHE A 177 5.72 -12.87 4.35
C PHE A 177 4.79 -13.51 3.30
N ALA A 178 3.65 -14.08 3.73
CA ALA A 178 2.65 -14.61 2.81
C ALA A 178 1.96 -13.48 2.00
N GLU A 179 1.68 -12.35 2.65
CA GLU A 179 1.12 -11.15 2.01
C GLU A 179 2.11 -10.52 1.02
N GLU A 180 3.41 -10.48 1.37
CA GLU A 180 4.47 -10.00 0.48
C GLU A 180 4.56 -10.85 -0.80
N LEU A 181 4.50 -12.18 -0.66
CA LEU A 181 4.56 -13.13 -1.77
C LEU A 181 3.23 -13.28 -2.53
N GLY A 182 2.15 -12.69 -2.03
CA GLY A 182 0.80 -12.82 -2.62
C GLY A 182 0.27 -14.27 -2.59
N ILE A 183 0.55 -15.02 -1.54
CA ILE A 183 0.16 -16.44 -1.39
C ILE A 183 -0.63 -16.67 -0.10
N PRO A 184 -1.57 -17.64 -0.06
CA PRO A 184 -2.23 -18.00 1.18
C PRO A 184 -1.24 -18.53 2.22
N ARG A 185 -1.31 -18.03 3.45
CA ARG A 185 -0.43 -18.45 4.58
C ARG A 185 -0.33 -19.98 4.75
N PRO A 186 -1.42 -20.78 4.67
CA PRO A 186 -1.31 -22.24 4.75
C PRO A 186 -0.51 -22.86 3.61
N SER A 187 -0.56 -22.28 2.42
CA SER A 187 0.22 -22.74 1.26
C SER A 187 1.70 -22.38 1.40
N LEU A 188 2.02 -21.16 1.86
CA LEU A 188 3.38 -20.78 2.24
C LEU A 188 3.96 -21.76 3.27
N SER A 189 3.21 -22.03 4.35
CA SER A 189 3.72 -22.88 5.43
C SER A 189 3.98 -24.31 4.96
N ARG A 190 3.14 -24.86 4.08
CA ARG A 190 3.36 -26.19 3.48
C ARG A 190 4.60 -26.20 2.59
N GLU A 191 4.83 -25.15 1.81
CA GLU A 191 5.99 -25.10 0.93
C GLU A 191 7.30 -24.90 1.71
N LEU A 192 7.31 -24.06 2.73
CA LEU A 192 8.48 -23.90 3.61
C LEU A 192 8.89 -25.22 4.27
N ILE A 193 7.92 -26.03 4.72
CA ILE A 193 8.19 -27.36 5.28
C ILE A 193 8.85 -28.26 4.24
N LYS A 194 8.31 -28.34 3.02
CA LYS A 194 8.91 -29.14 1.94
C LYS A 194 10.34 -28.69 1.61
N MET A 195 10.56 -27.38 1.49
CA MET A 195 11.90 -26.85 1.21
C MET A 195 12.90 -27.14 2.34
N LYS A 196 12.41 -27.19 3.59
CA LYS A 196 13.21 -27.61 4.74
C LYS A 196 13.51 -29.11 4.72
N ASP A 197 12.53 -29.94 4.41
CA ASP A 197 12.71 -31.40 4.31
C ASP A 197 13.66 -31.77 3.16
N MET A 198 13.74 -30.94 2.11
CA MET A 198 14.70 -31.05 1.02
C MET A 198 16.10 -30.51 1.36
N GLY A 199 16.30 -29.92 2.54
CA GLY A 199 17.60 -29.36 2.95
C GLY A 199 17.97 -28.03 2.29
N LEU A 200 17.05 -27.37 1.57
CA LEU A 200 17.31 -26.09 0.90
C LEU A 200 17.41 -24.93 1.89
N ILE A 201 16.52 -24.94 2.89
CA ILE A 201 16.38 -23.88 3.88
C ILE A 201 16.15 -24.45 5.28
N ASP A 202 16.40 -23.65 6.30
CA ASP A 202 15.81 -23.83 7.63
C ASP A 202 15.00 -22.59 7.98
N PHE A 203 14.01 -22.71 8.85
CA PHE A 203 13.21 -21.55 9.25
C PHE A 203 12.68 -21.67 10.67
N ASN A 204 12.52 -20.51 11.30
CA ASN A 204 11.84 -20.34 12.57
C ASN A 204 10.71 -19.30 12.44
N LEU A 205 10.23 -18.75 13.56
CA LEU A 205 9.13 -17.77 13.55
C LEU A 205 9.51 -16.40 12.98
N LYS A 206 10.80 -16.06 12.98
CA LYS A 206 11.33 -14.71 12.68
C LYS A 206 12.39 -14.69 11.57
N GLU A 207 12.79 -15.85 11.07
CA GLU A 207 13.93 -15.96 10.18
C GLU A 207 13.81 -17.20 9.29
N ILE A 208 14.26 -17.05 8.05
CA ILE A 208 14.51 -18.14 7.09
C ILE A 208 15.99 -18.11 6.74
N LYS A 209 16.67 -19.24 6.86
CA LYS A 209 18.09 -19.41 6.54
C LYS A 209 18.25 -20.26 5.31
N ILE A 210 19.09 -19.82 4.38
CA ILE A 210 19.54 -20.63 3.25
C ILE A 210 20.57 -21.63 3.77
N ILE A 211 20.33 -22.92 3.52
CA ILE A 211 21.24 -24.01 3.91
C ILE A 211 22.11 -24.41 2.72
N ASP A 212 21.49 -24.49 1.54
CA ASP A 212 22.16 -24.79 0.29
C ASP A 212 21.80 -23.74 -0.76
N LEU A 213 22.77 -22.90 -1.12
CA LEU A 213 22.57 -21.82 -2.09
C LEU A 213 22.46 -22.35 -3.51
N GLU A 214 23.26 -23.36 -3.87
CA GLU A 214 23.34 -23.91 -5.22
C GLU A 214 22.03 -24.62 -5.56
N SER A 215 21.58 -25.52 -4.68
CA SER A 215 20.29 -26.20 -4.85
C SER A 215 19.10 -25.23 -4.83
N LEU A 216 19.20 -24.09 -4.12
CA LEU A 216 18.15 -23.06 -4.12
C LEU A 216 18.11 -22.27 -5.43
N GLU A 217 19.26 -22.03 -6.07
CA GLU A 217 19.35 -21.43 -7.40
C GLU A 217 18.78 -22.38 -8.47
N ASP A 218 19.08 -23.68 -8.40
CA ASP A 218 18.53 -24.69 -9.30
C ASP A 218 16.99 -24.73 -9.26
N GLU A 219 16.41 -24.74 -8.06
CA GLU A 219 14.95 -24.70 -7.86
C GLU A 219 14.31 -23.38 -8.33
N PHE A 220 15.08 -22.30 -8.45
CA PHE A 220 14.60 -21.04 -9.00
C PHE A 220 14.56 -21.04 -10.54
N PHE A 221 15.54 -21.66 -11.19
CA PHE A 221 15.70 -21.67 -12.64
C PHE A 221 15.00 -22.84 -13.36
N MET A 222 14.54 -23.87 -12.63
CA MET A 222 13.57 -24.87 -13.12
C MET A 222 12.18 -24.26 -13.38
#